data_AF-A0A7S1Y0U6-F1
#
_entry.id   AF-A0A7S1Y0U6-F1
#
_cell.length_a   1.000
_cell.length_b   1.000
_cell.length_c   1.000
_cell.angle_alpha   90.00
_cell.angle_beta   90.00
_cell.angle_gamma   90.00
#
_symmetry.space_group_name_H-M   'P 1'
#
loop_
_entity.id
_entity.type
_entity.pdbx_description
1 polymer ?
#
loop_
_entity_poly.entity_id
_entity_poly.type
_entity_poly.pdbx_seq_one_letter_code
_entity_poly.pdbx_strand_id
1 'polypeptide(L)'
;KGYAQLLFSPTHFHFNPMQIDTWNRTSMKLDNDMPPLYQPGPLPKSSRIPHSAGYSGLIECPCSDRLEKEWHMTYRATTSNNNNNDCNSDDGEIQNATECMEAAKSIVVSNKYSLVEGKDEDAGCSIVPHESGTVDVLWNTKQLSEASSSSVVASSNEQVDMTIVLDGNNSVATIHMTGPSDRWFGVAFGSTTMCLHQQSDECPQGGPYAIVVHDKNATVVEERKLDQHGPGHVLESSIQIVSNTVDDNGNRTVVLTRPLKGLTDEHYTFEYDPTTTTDESSLLSIDIIAARGCNETFAQHCGHGSTTLSFYQNQVRTPLCRAGIQGTIGGTAFHNDRCADAPRSDLKRQGNPTCSIQDYMGGLSCCHHLTSLLDKDQEIPWNEPLKYRFKFRFYFQEYHGATATTSSESESDDDKSTTTTTVAAPSHQHLT
;
A
#
# COMPACT_ATOMS: atom_id res chain seq x y z
N LYS A 1 -1.09 -44.36 -11.03
CA LYS A 1 -1.16 -43.87 -12.43
C LYS A 1 -0.20 -42.69 -12.51
N GLY A 2 0.89 -42.81 -13.29
CA GLY A 2 1.79 -41.68 -13.51
C GLY A 2 1.16 -40.68 -14.47
N TYR A 3 1.38 -39.40 -14.26
CA TYR A 3 1.04 -38.37 -15.22
C TYR A 3 2.24 -38.19 -16.15
N ALA A 4 2.02 -38.29 -17.47
CA ALA A 4 3.01 -37.92 -18.48
C ALA A 4 2.50 -36.67 -19.20
N GLN A 5 3.40 -35.73 -19.49
CA GLN A 5 3.09 -34.52 -20.23
C GLN A 5 3.84 -34.56 -21.56
N LEU A 6 3.15 -34.31 -22.67
CA LEU A 6 3.81 -34.11 -23.95
C LEU A 6 4.58 -32.80 -23.89
N LEU A 7 5.90 -32.88 -24.07
CA LEU A 7 6.79 -31.73 -24.12
C LEU A 7 7.41 -31.68 -25.51
N PHE A 8 7.23 -30.57 -26.22
CA PHE A 8 7.78 -30.40 -27.56
C PHE A 8 9.26 -30.02 -27.45
N SER A 9 10.15 -31.01 -27.67
CA SER A 9 11.61 -30.81 -27.79
C SER A 9 12.20 -29.88 -26.72
N PRO A 10 12.10 -30.19 -25.42
CA PRO A 10 12.60 -29.31 -24.37
C PRO A 10 14.12 -29.13 -24.49
N THR A 11 14.57 -27.90 -24.61
CA THR A 11 16.01 -27.55 -24.69
C THR A 11 16.61 -27.14 -23.35
N HIS A 12 15.77 -26.84 -22.36
CA HIS A 12 16.18 -26.34 -21.05
C HIS A 12 15.36 -27.01 -19.94
N PHE A 13 16.02 -27.28 -18.82
CA PHE A 13 15.40 -27.67 -17.56
C PHE A 13 15.77 -26.62 -16.52
N HIS A 14 14.76 -26.08 -15.85
CA HIS A 14 14.92 -25.07 -14.81
C HIS A 14 14.37 -25.60 -13.50
N PHE A 15 15.14 -25.48 -12.43
CA PHE A 15 14.82 -26.04 -11.12
C PHE A 15 15.13 -25.04 -10.02
N ASN A 16 14.08 -24.61 -9.32
CA ASN A 16 14.17 -23.72 -8.16
C ASN A 16 13.57 -24.43 -6.95
N PRO A 17 14.37 -25.23 -6.21
CA PRO A 17 13.86 -25.88 -5.02
C PRO A 17 13.66 -24.87 -3.89
N MET A 18 12.51 -24.95 -3.22
CA MET A 18 12.44 -24.53 -1.82
C MET A 18 12.97 -25.67 -0.97
N GLN A 19 13.87 -25.37 -0.04
CA GLN A 19 14.47 -26.37 0.83
C GLN A 19 14.28 -25.99 2.29
N ILE A 20 13.84 -26.95 3.07
CA ILE A 20 13.77 -26.86 4.52
C ILE A 20 14.76 -27.88 5.07
N ASP A 21 15.76 -27.41 5.82
CA ASP A 21 16.69 -28.29 6.50
C ASP A 21 16.02 -28.88 7.75
N THR A 22 15.67 -30.17 7.68
CA THR A 22 15.11 -30.91 8.82
C THR A 22 16.09 -31.94 9.37
N TRP A 23 17.36 -31.89 8.94
CA TRP A 23 18.37 -32.88 9.27
C TRP A 23 18.88 -32.73 10.70
N ASN A 24 18.69 -33.77 11.52
CA ASN A 24 19.25 -33.83 12.86
C ASN A 24 20.73 -34.23 12.80
N ARG A 25 21.65 -33.25 12.78
CA ARG A 25 23.10 -33.50 12.66
C ARG A 25 23.69 -34.33 13.81
N THR A 26 23.05 -34.34 14.98
CA THR A 26 23.53 -35.11 16.15
C THR A 26 23.20 -36.59 16.02
N SER A 27 21.97 -36.92 15.61
CA SER A 27 21.47 -38.29 15.53
C SER A 27 21.65 -38.95 14.16
N MET A 28 21.69 -38.16 13.10
CA MET A 28 21.76 -38.61 11.72
C MET A 28 23.17 -38.36 11.18
N LYS A 29 24.14 -39.12 11.65
CA LYS A 29 25.52 -39.03 11.14
C LYS A 29 25.70 -39.96 9.94
N LEU A 30 26.39 -39.47 8.90
CA LEU A 30 26.71 -40.23 7.69
C LEU A 30 28.00 -41.02 7.89
N ASP A 31 28.02 -41.90 8.89
CA ASP A 31 29.24 -42.61 9.30
C ASP A 31 29.39 -43.96 8.57
N ASN A 32 28.34 -44.43 7.89
CA ASN A 32 28.26 -45.70 7.17
C ASN A 32 27.59 -45.52 5.80
N ASP A 33 27.84 -46.45 4.84
CA ASP A 33 27.22 -46.48 3.50
C ASP A 33 25.67 -46.61 3.50
N MET A 34 25.05 -46.73 4.67
CA MET A 34 23.62 -46.78 4.87
C MET A 34 23.11 -45.48 5.50
N PRO A 35 22.07 -44.84 4.95
CA PRO A 35 21.49 -43.65 5.56
C PRO A 35 20.90 -44.00 6.93
N PRO A 36 21.14 -43.17 7.97
CA PRO A 36 20.58 -43.39 9.30
C PRO A 36 19.05 -43.31 9.26
N LEU A 37 18.38 -43.97 10.22
CA LEU A 37 16.94 -43.78 10.41
C LEU A 37 16.64 -42.30 10.64
N TYR A 38 15.58 -41.80 10.00
CA TYR A 38 15.18 -40.41 10.14
C TYR A 38 14.82 -40.10 11.60
N GLN A 39 15.41 -39.03 12.11
CA GLN A 39 15.03 -38.39 13.36
C GLN A 39 14.88 -36.89 13.11
N PRO A 40 13.76 -36.27 13.49
CA PRO A 40 13.57 -34.84 13.27
C PRO A 40 14.65 -34.05 14.00
N GLY A 41 15.18 -33.01 13.34
CA GLY A 41 15.90 -31.95 14.03
C GLY A 41 14.97 -31.14 14.94
N PRO A 42 15.49 -30.09 15.61
CA PRO A 42 14.63 -29.16 16.33
C PRO A 42 13.55 -28.59 15.43
N LEU A 43 12.34 -28.51 15.98
CA LEU A 43 11.15 -28.04 15.31
C LEU A 43 10.66 -26.76 15.99
N PRO A 44 10.02 -25.84 15.25
CA PRO A 44 9.32 -24.72 15.86
C PRO A 44 8.25 -25.20 16.82
N LYS A 45 7.90 -24.38 17.81
CA LYS A 45 6.84 -24.65 18.78
C LYS A 45 5.48 -24.85 18.14
N SER A 46 5.24 -24.22 16.98
CA SER A 46 4.00 -24.39 16.20
C SER A 46 3.87 -25.78 15.58
N SER A 47 4.96 -26.55 15.51
CA SER A 47 4.95 -27.93 15.03
C SER A 47 4.13 -28.84 15.95
N ARG A 48 3.16 -29.54 15.37
CA ARG A 48 2.31 -30.52 16.08
C ARG A 48 2.86 -31.94 16.04
N ILE A 49 4.08 -32.12 15.56
CA ILE A 49 4.67 -33.43 15.32
C ILE A 49 5.28 -33.95 16.63
N PRO A 50 5.00 -35.20 17.04
CA PRO A 50 5.69 -35.80 18.17
C PRO A 50 7.21 -35.87 17.94
N HIS A 51 8.01 -35.60 18.97
CA HIS A 51 9.49 -35.70 18.87
C HIS A 51 10.00 -37.08 18.44
N SER A 52 9.20 -38.14 18.63
CA SER A 52 9.50 -39.51 18.23
C SER A 52 9.07 -39.88 16.82
N ALA A 53 8.51 -38.94 16.04
CA ALA A 53 8.05 -39.22 14.69
C ALA A 53 9.22 -39.60 13.77
N GLY A 54 9.10 -40.71 13.04
CA GLY A 54 10.09 -41.15 12.05
C GLY A 54 10.01 -40.40 10.71
N TYR A 55 9.42 -39.21 10.68
CA TYR A 55 9.22 -38.40 9.47
C TYR A 55 9.31 -36.89 9.77
N SER A 56 9.61 -36.08 8.75
CA SER A 56 9.41 -34.63 8.83
C SER A 56 7.95 -34.31 8.57
N GLY A 57 7.30 -33.61 9.48
CA GLY A 57 5.97 -33.03 9.26
C GLY A 57 6.01 -31.54 8.94
N LEU A 58 7.19 -30.95 8.75
CA LEU A 58 7.31 -29.63 8.13
C LEU A 58 7.07 -29.81 6.62
N ILE A 59 5.79 -29.81 6.25
CA ILE A 59 5.34 -29.86 4.85
C ILE A 59 5.48 -28.46 4.21
N GLU A 60 5.32 -27.42 5.02
CA GLU A 60 5.49 -26.01 4.66
C GLU A 60 6.34 -25.30 5.72
N CYS A 61 6.78 -24.08 5.43
CA CYS A 61 7.53 -23.26 6.36
C CYS A 61 6.58 -22.57 7.35
N PRO A 62 6.53 -22.95 8.64
CA PRO A 62 5.77 -22.21 9.61
C PRO A 62 6.39 -20.82 9.80
N CYS A 63 5.54 -19.83 10.06
CA CYS A 63 5.99 -18.53 10.51
C CYS A 63 6.34 -18.63 11.99
N SER A 64 7.63 -18.53 12.32
CA SER A 64 8.07 -18.39 13.71
C SER A 64 8.08 -16.92 14.12
N ASP A 65 8.12 -16.66 15.43
CA ASP A 65 8.24 -15.31 16.00
C ASP A 65 9.63 -14.65 15.76
N ARG A 66 10.51 -15.29 14.97
CA ARG A 66 11.73 -14.66 14.44
C ARG A 66 11.45 -13.73 13.28
N LEU A 67 10.38 -13.96 12.54
CA LEU A 67 9.94 -13.07 11.48
C LEU A 67 8.88 -12.15 12.06
N GLU A 68 9.19 -10.86 12.05
CA GLU A 68 8.23 -9.85 12.43
C GLU A 68 7.08 -9.83 11.42
N LYS A 69 5.85 -10.00 11.92
CA LYS A 69 4.63 -9.93 11.14
C LYS A 69 3.89 -8.68 11.57
N GLU A 70 3.85 -7.71 10.67
CA GLU A 70 3.19 -6.43 10.90
C GLU A 70 2.06 -6.27 9.91
N TRP A 71 0.92 -5.77 10.35
CA TRP A 71 -0.15 -5.36 9.46
C TRP A 71 -0.92 -4.21 10.06
N HIS A 72 -1.55 -3.44 9.20
CA HIS A 72 -2.45 -2.37 9.58
C HIS A 72 -3.65 -2.36 8.64
N MET A 73 -4.78 -1.92 9.18
CA MET A 73 -5.95 -1.63 8.38
C MET A 73 -5.67 -0.36 7.58
N THR A 74 -6.06 -0.37 6.31
CA THR A 74 -6.06 0.82 5.46
C THR A 74 -7.48 1.35 5.36
N TYR A 75 -7.60 2.65 5.10
CA TYR A 75 -8.88 3.34 5.07
C TYR A 75 -8.98 4.20 3.81
N ARG A 76 -10.21 4.48 3.39
CA ARG A 76 -10.50 5.42 2.31
C ARG A 76 -11.70 6.27 2.64
N ALA A 77 -11.70 7.49 2.12
CA ALA A 77 -12.88 8.34 2.07
C ALA A 77 -13.75 7.93 0.88
N THR A 78 -15.06 7.96 1.03
CA THR A 78 -15.99 7.76 -0.09
C THR A 78 -16.61 9.08 -0.52
N THR A 79 -16.90 9.18 -1.82
CA THR A 79 -17.57 10.35 -2.43
C THR A 79 -19.09 10.24 -2.40
N SER A 80 -19.63 9.13 -1.91
CA SER A 80 -21.08 8.91 -1.85
C SER A 80 -21.66 9.73 -0.70
N ASN A 81 -22.30 10.85 -1.04
CA ASN A 81 -23.10 11.63 -0.10
C ASN A 81 -24.41 10.91 0.30
N ASN A 82 -24.65 9.71 -0.22
CA ASN A 82 -25.84 8.94 0.11
C ASN A 82 -25.69 8.34 1.51
N ASN A 83 -26.75 8.46 2.31
CA ASN A 83 -26.85 7.97 3.69
C ASN A 83 -26.68 6.44 3.87
N ASN A 84 -26.40 5.70 2.81
CA ASN A 84 -25.91 4.34 2.94
C ASN A 84 -24.40 4.40 2.98
N ASN A 85 -23.81 3.89 4.06
CA ASN A 85 -22.41 3.46 4.10
C ASN A 85 -22.11 2.69 2.79
N ASP A 86 -21.61 3.39 1.77
CA ASP A 86 -21.21 2.81 0.48
C ASP A 86 -19.86 2.09 0.61
N CYS A 87 -19.51 1.73 1.85
CA CYS A 87 -18.55 0.68 2.13
C CYS A 87 -19.19 -0.59 1.60
N ASN A 88 -18.76 -1.04 0.41
CA ASN A 88 -19.24 -2.32 -0.11
C ASN A 88 -19.01 -3.41 0.94
N SER A 89 -19.79 -4.49 0.87
CA SER A 89 -19.64 -5.64 1.78
C SER A 89 -18.21 -6.18 1.89
N ASP A 90 -17.40 -5.94 0.86
CA ASP A 90 -16.02 -6.40 0.74
C ASP A 90 -15.02 -5.45 1.40
N ASP A 91 -15.36 -4.16 1.53
CA ASP A 91 -14.50 -3.13 2.09
C ASP A 91 -14.51 -3.15 3.62
N GLY A 92 -15.61 -3.63 4.22
CA GLY A 92 -15.78 -3.78 5.66
C GLY A 92 -16.10 -2.45 6.37
N GLU A 93 -16.96 -2.50 7.37
CA GLU A 93 -17.34 -1.33 8.16
C GLU A 93 -16.27 -1.01 9.21
N ILE A 94 -16.06 0.28 9.48
CA ILE A 94 -15.31 0.73 10.66
C ILE A 94 -16.12 0.36 11.90
N GLN A 95 -15.50 -0.26 12.90
CA GLN A 95 -16.22 -1.01 13.94
C GLN A 95 -16.49 -0.22 15.22
N ASN A 96 -15.72 0.84 15.49
CA ASN A 96 -15.87 1.64 16.71
C ASN A 96 -15.28 3.05 16.54
N ALA A 97 -15.58 3.92 17.50
CA ALA A 97 -15.12 5.31 17.50
C ALA A 97 -13.59 5.47 17.53
N THR A 98 -12.87 4.54 18.18
CA THR A 98 -11.39 4.57 18.23
C THR A 98 -10.83 4.30 16.83
N GLU A 99 -11.32 3.27 16.16
CA GLU A 99 -10.95 2.96 14.79
C GLU A 99 -11.34 4.10 13.83
N CYS A 100 -12.51 4.73 14.03
CA CYS A 100 -12.94 5.87 13.23
C CYS A 100 -11.98 7.05 13.32
N MET A 101 -11.47 7.33 14.53
CA MET A 101 -10.44 8.35 14.74
C MET A 101 -9.10 7.98 14.08
N GLU A 102 -8.70 6.71 14.13
CA GLU A 102 -7.50 6.23 13.43
C GLU A 102 -7.65 6.35 11.91
N ALA A 103 -8.81 5.96 11.38
CA ALA A 103 -9.15 6.12 9.97
C ALA A 103 -9.06 7.58 9.53
N ALA A 104 -9.68 8.49 10.28
CA ALA A 104 -9.65 9.93 9.99
C ALA A 104 -8.22 10.49 9.95
N LYS A 105 -7.38 10.09 10.91
CA LYS A 105 -5.96 10.50 10.96
C LYS A 105 -5.13 9.97 9.80
N SER A 106 -5.49 8.80 9.27
CA SER A 106 -4.79 8.21 8.11
C SER A 106 -5.19 8.86 6.77
N ILE A 107 -6.33 9.54 6.72
CA ILE A 107 -6.95 10.06 5.48
C ILE A 107 -6.76 11.57 5.34
N VAL A 108 -6.95 12.31 6.44
CA VAL A 108 -6.80 13.77 6.47
C VAL A 108 -5.64 14.10 7.37
N VAL A 109 -4.67 14.88 6.89
CA VAL A 109 -3.58 15.38 7.71
C VAL A 109 -4.07 16.60 8.50
N SER A 110 -4.13 16.52 9.82
CA SER A 110 -4.45 17.66 10.69
C SER A 110 -3.82 17.47 12.07
N ASN A 111 -3.61 18.56 12.80
CA ASN A 111 -3.23 18.53 14.23
C ASN A 111 -4.46 18.69 15.15
N LYS A 112 -5.65 18.88 14.59
CA LYS A 112 -6.87 19.25 15.32
C LYS A 112 -8.00 18.31 14.94
N TYR A 113 -8.21 17.27 15.75
CA TYR A 113 -9.37 16.38 15.60
C TYR A 113 -10.29 16.51 16.80
N SER A 114 -11.59 16.50 16.54
CA SER A 114 -12.66 16.47 17.53
C SER A 114 -13.51 15.25 17.29
N LEU A 115 -13.54 14.31 18.25
CA LEU A 115 -14.45 13.17 18.16
C LEU A 115 -15.85 13.60 18.62
N VAL A 116 -16.84 13.36 17.77
CA VAL A 116 -18.26 13.56 18.05
C VAL A 116 -18.94 12.20 17.97
N GLU A 117 -19.41 11.70 19.11
CA GLU A 117 -20.11 10.43 19.22
C GLU A 117 -21.62 10.65 19.35
N GLY A 118 -22.38 9.97 18.49
CA GLY A 118 -23.83 9.91 18.56
C GLY A 118 -24.34 8.53 18.99
N LYS A 119 -25.67 8.39 19.01
CA LYS A 119 -26.36 7.13 19.36
C LYS A 119 -26.98 6.43 18.14
N ASP A 120 -26.72 6.93 16.94
CA ASP A 120 -27.29 6.43 15.70
C ASP A 120 -26.33 5.40 15.09
N GLU A 121 -26.47 4.14 15.50
CA GLU A 121 -25.56 3.04 15.11
C GLU A 121 -25.48 2.84 13.59
N ASP A 122 -26.50 3.27 12.84
CA ASP A 122 -26.56 3.14 11.38
C ASP A 122 -25.74 4.23 10.64
N ALA A 123 -25.30 5.28 11.35
CA ALA A 123 -24.61 6.40 10.71
C ALA A 123 -23.12 6.12 10.42
N GLY A 124 -22.48 5.14 11.07
CA GLY A 124 -21.10 4.75 10.79
C GLY A 124 -20.04 5.82 11.09
N CYS A 125 -18.91 5.77 10.38
CA CYS A 125 -17.76 6.65 10.54
C CYS A 125 -17.64 7.68 9.41
N SER A 126 -17.35 8.93 9.75
CA SER A 126 -17.17 10.01 8.77
C SER A 126 -16.34 11.16 9.33
N ILE A 127 -15.90 12.05 8.44
CA ILE A 127 -15.17 13.28 8.77
C ILE A 127 -15.93 14.51 8.27
N VAL A 128 -15.79 15.63 8.97
CA VAL A 128 -16.20 16.96 8.52
C VAL A 128 -15.00 17.89 8.69
N PRO A 129 -14.28 18.21 7.61
CA PRO A 129 -13.14 19.11 7.69
C PRO A 129 -13.61 20.57 7.62
N HIS A 130 -12.90 21.46 8.31
CA HIS A 130 -13.24 22.88 8.44
C HIS A 130 -12.09 23.78 7.99
N GLU A 131 -12.43 25.00 7.58
CA GLU A 131 -11.47 26.07 7.22
C GLU A 131 -10.41 26.36 8.30
N SER A 132 -10.73 26.11 9.56
CA SER A 132 -9.79 26.26 10.69
C SER A 132 -8.66 25.21 10.73
N GLY A 133 -8.70 24.23 9.83
CA GLY A 133 -7.89 23.02 9.84
C GLY A 133 -8.41 21.93 10.78
N THR A 134 -9.45 22.23 11.57
CA THR A 134 -10.09 21.24 12.46
C THR A 134 -10.84 20.19 11.64
N VAL A 135 -10.79 18.94 12.07
CA VAL A 135 -11.55 17.83 11.48
C VAL A 135 -12.43 17.23 12.57
N ASP A 136 -13.74 17.39 12.42
CA ASP A 136 -14.69 16.65 13.26
C ASP A 136 -14.74 15.21 12.76
N VAL A 137 -14.42 14.26 13.63
CA VAL A 137 -14.59 12.84 13.40
C VAL A 137 -15.93 12.44 13.98
N LEU A 138 -16.87 12.08 13.12
CA LEU A 138 -18.22 11.72 13.53
C LEU A 138 -18.35 10.20 13.56
N TRP A 139 -18.70 9.67 14.73
CA TRP A 139 -19.04 8.27 14.92
C TRP A 139 -20.50 8.14 15.33
N ASN A 140 -21.28 7.34 14.61
CA ASN A 140 -22.70 7.05 14.90
C ASN A 140 -23.54 8.31 15.13
N THR A 141 -23.22 9.38 14.42
CA THR A 141 -23.89 10.68 14.55
C THR A 141 -24.77 10.92 13.34
N LYS A 142 -26.06 11.13 13.61
CA LYS A 142 -27.05 11.44 12.59
C LYS A 142 -26.67 12.71 11.81
N GLN A 143 -26.93 12.69 10.52
CA GLN A 143 -26.58 13.71 9.52
C GLN A 143 -26.66 15.15 10.09
N LEU A 144 -25.53 15.88 10.04
CA LEU A 144 -25.57 17.33 9.88
C LEU A 144 -26.08 17.56 8.45
N SER A 145 -27.07 18.44 8.27
CA SER A 145 -27.75 18.70 6.97
C SER A 145 -26.84 18.58 5.75
N GLU A 146 -27.35 18.03 4.64
CA GLU A 146 -26.73 17.99 3.30
C GLU A 146 -26.40 19.39 2.79
N ALA A 147 -25.36 20.00 3.34
CA ALA A 147 -24.79 21.22 2.80
C ALA A 147 -23.91 20.77 1.63
N SER A 148 -24.27 21.18 0.42
CA SER A 148 -23.30 21.22 -0.67
C SER A 148 -22.36 22.38 -0.38
N SER A 149 -21.06 22.10 -0.35
CA SER A 149 -20.04 23.14 -0.25
C SER A 149 -19.42 23.38 -1.62
N SER A 150 -19.36 24.64 -2.00
CA SER A 150 -18.60 25.08 -3.19
C SER A 150 -17.11 25.21 -2.91
N SER A 151 -16.68 24.91 -1.68
CA SER A 151 -15.31 25.04 -1.24
C SER A 151 -14.74 23.70 -0.79
N VAL A 152 -13.45 23.52 -1.02
CA VAL A 152 -12.67 22.37 -0.53
C VAL A 152 -11.57 22.83 0.38
N VAL A 153 -11.19 21.99 1.34
CA VAL A 153 -10.15 22.26 2.33
C VAL A 153 -9.14 21.12 2.36
N ALA A 154 -7.87 21.47 2.49
CA ALA A 154 -6.78 20.55 2.77
C ALA A 154 -5.84 21.14 3.82
N SER A 155 -5.15 20.27 4.54
CA SER A 155 -4.26 20.64 5.64
C SER A 155 -2.95 19.84 5.58
N SER A 156 -1.90 20.40 6.16
CA SER A 156 -0.57 19.77 6.33
C SER A 156 0.05 20.22 7.64
N ASN A 157 0.86 19.35 8.26
CA ASN A 157 1.56 19.58 9.52
C ASN A 157 3.06 19.25 9.43
N GLU A 158 3.67 19.55 8.28
CA GLU A 158 5.09 19.31 8.02
C GLU A 158 5.96 20.30 8.84
N GLN A 159 6.88 21.02 8.21
CA GLN A 159 7.63 22.09 8.87
C GLN A 159 6.80 23.35 9.14
N VAL A 160 5.62 23.42 8.50
CA VAL A 160 4.68 24.54 8.56
C VAL A 160 3.29 23.93 8.70
N ASP A 161 2.56 24.34 9.73
CA ASP A 161 1.16 23.99 9.90
C ASP A 161 0.34 24.83 8.91
N MET A 162 -0.22 24.18 7.89
CA MET A 162 -0.93 24.86 6.82
C MET A 162 -2.35 24.33 6.67
N THR A 163 -3.29 25.24 6.44
CA THR A 163 -4.64 24.92 5.93
C THR A 163 -4.88 25.75 4.68
N ILE A 164 -5.40 25.15 3.61
CA ILE A 164 -5.80 25.83 2.39
C ILE A 164 -7.26 25.55 2.09
N VAL A 165 -8.01 26.61 1.80
CA VAL A 165 -9.41 26.55 1.37
C VAL A 165 -9.48 27.09 -0.06
N LEU A 166 -10.02 26.31 -0.99
CA LEU A 166 -10.29 26.76 -2.35
C LEU A 166 -11.79 26.99 -2.49
N ASP A 167 -12.19 28.23 -2.71
CA ASP A 167 -13.57 28.62 -2.95
C ASP A 167 -13.77 28.83 -4.45
N GLY A 168 -14.50 27.89 -5.06
CA GLY A 168 -14.75 27.88 -6.50
C GLY A 168 -15.74 28.96 -6.93
N ASN A 169 -16.70 29.32 -6.07
CA ASN A 169 -17.70 30.35 -6.37
C ASN A 169 -17.07 31.74 -6.38
N ASN A 170 -16.20 32.01 -5.40
CA ASN A 170 -15.51 33.29 -5.29
C ASN A 170 -14.21 33.32 -6.09
N SER A 171 -13.74 32.17 -6.61
CA SER A 171 -12.45 32.02 -7.29
C SER A 171 -11.26 32.50 -6.45
N VAL A 172 -11.28 32.19 -5.15
CA VAL A 172 -10.27 32.61 -4.16
C VAL A 172 -9.69 31.39 -3.45
N ALA A 173 -8.37 31.39 -3.25
CA ALA A 173 -7.68 30.54 -2.28
C ALA A 173 -7.45 31.33 -0.99
N THR A 174 -7.85 30.76 0.14
CA THR A 174 -7.51 31.24 1.49
C THR A 174 -6.48 30.29 2.10
N ILE A 175 -5.32 30.81 2.49
CA ILE A 175 -4.16 30.03 2.94
C ILE A 175 -3.80 30.49 4.35
N HIS A 176 -3.90 29.57 5.30
CA HIS A 176 -3.45 29.74 6.68
C HIS A 176 -2.10 29.07 6.82
N MET A 177 -1.08 29.80 7.26
CA MET A 177 0.26 29.23 7.51
C MET A 177 0.70 29.59 8.93
N THR A 178 1.12 28.59 9.69
CA THR A 178 1.61 28.74 11.06
C THR A 178 3.00 28.14 11.20
N GLY A 179 3.92 28.90 11.78
CA GLY A 179 5.29 28.47 12.05
C GLY A 179 5.94 29.30 13.16
N PRO A 180 7.20 28.99 13.54
CA PRO A 180 7.91 29.75 14.56
C PRO A 180 8.06 31.23 14.16
N SER A 181 7.79 32.15 15.07
CA SER A 181 7.82 33.60 14.81
C SER A 181 9.21 34.19 14.71
N ASP A 182 10.23 33.52 15.26
CA ASP A 182 11.64 33.89 15.29
C ASP A 182 12.43 33.36 14.08
N ARG A 183 11.73 32.83 13.06
CA ARG A 183 12.30 32.19 11.88
C ARG A 183 11.45 32.45 10.66
N TRP A 184 12.05 32.38 9.47
CA TRP A 184 11.26 32.28 8.25
C TRP A 184 10.64 30.89 8.12
N PHE A 185 9.48 30.81 7.46
CA PHE A 185 8.87 29.56 7.04
C PHE A 185 8.16 29.75 5.71
N GLY A 186 8.03 28.68 4.92
CA GLY A 186 7.43 28.79 3.60
C GLY A 186 6.91 27.46 3.07
N VAL A 187 5.99 27.55 2.12
CA VAL A 187 5.40 26.42 1.42
C VAL A 187 5.47 26.69 -0.08
N ALA A 188 5.84 25.66 -0.85
CA ALA A 188 5.79 25.69 -2.30
C ALA A 188 4.82 24.63 -2.83
N PHE A 189 4.14 24.95 -3.93
CA PHE A 189 3.02 24.18 -4.46
C PHE A 189 3.34 23.57 -5.83
N GLY A 190 2.75 22.41 -6.10
CA GLY A 190 2.87 21.69 -7.38
C GLY A 190 4.10 20.79 -7.48
N SER A 191 4.78 20.50 -6.38
CA SER A 191 5.96 19.62 -6.39
C SER A 191 6.29 19.10 -4.99
N THR A 192 6.88 17.91 -4.95
CA THR A 192 7.52 17.33 -3.75
C THR A 192 9.03 17.61 -3.68
N THR A 193 9.59 18.38 -4.63
CA THR A 193 11.02 18.75 -4.62
C THR A 193 11.22 20.23 -5.02
N MET A 194 12.43 20.77 -4.78
CA MET A 194 12.79 22.12 -5.23
C MET A 194 13.04 22.22 -6.75
N CYS A 195 12.82 21.14 -7.49
CA CYS A 195 12.98 21.10 -8.94
C CYS A 195 11.75 20.47 -9.60
N LEU A 196 11.05 21.22 -10.45
CA LEU A 196 9.86 20.69 -11.12
C LEU A 196 10.20 19.54 -12.06
N HIS A 197 11.38 19.59 -12.69
CA HIS A 197 11.81 18.56 -13.61
C HIS A 197 13.33 18.43 -13.63
N GLN A 198 13.86 17.41 -12.96
CA GLN A 198 15.29 17.15 -12.91
C GLN A 198 15.74 16.44 -14.20
N GLN A 199 16.75 17.00 -14.87
CA GLN A 199 17.40 16.41 -16.02
C GLN A 199 18.92 16.42 -15.82
N SER A 200 19.53 15.25 -15.60
CA SER A 200 20.99 15.09 -15.50
C SER A 200 21.66 16.12 -14.57
N ASP A 201 21.15 16.23 -13.34
CA ASP A 201 21.57 17.21 -12.31
C ASP A 201 21.25 18.69 -12.59
N GLU A 202 20.50 18.99 -13.63
CA GLU A 202 19.98 20.33 -13.92
C GLU A 202 18.46 20.42 -13.68
N CYS A 203 17.98 21.64 -13.45
CA CYS A 203 16.56 21.94 -13.35
C CYS A 203 16.12 22.98 -14.39
N PRO A 204 15.98 22.60 -15.67
CA PRO A 204 15.73 23.54 -16.76
C PRO A 204 14.42 24.33 -16.61
N GLN A 205 13.45 23.83 -15.85
CA GLN A 205 12.16 24.49 -15.60
C GLN A 205 12.11 25.26 -14.26
N GLY A 206 13.22 25.29 -13.54
CA GLY A 206 13.30 25.86 -12.20
C GLY A 206 12.49 25.09 -11.16
N GLY A 207 12.37 25.69 -9.98
CA GLY A 207 11.62 25.16 -8.86
C GLY A 207 10.15 25.56 -8.86
N PRO A 208 9.39 25.07 -7.87
CA PRO A 208 7.97 25.40 -7.71
C PRO A 208 7.75 26.86 -7.29
N TYR A 209 6.51 27.33 -7.43
CA TYR A 209 6.04 28.58 -6.84
C TYR A 209 5.95 28.42 -5.32
N ALA A 210 6.46 29.40 -4.57
CA ALA A 210 6.52 29.39 -3.12
C ALA A 210 5.97 30.67 -2.50
N ILE A 211 5.35 30.52 -1.33
CA ILE A 211 4.98 31.59 -0.41
C ILE A 211 5.92 31.49 0.78
N VAL A 212 6.65 32.57 1.06
CA VAL A 212 7.62 32.64 2.15
C VAL A 212 7.21 33.73 3.13
N VAL A 213 7.09 33.36 4.40
CA VAL A 213 6.83 34.25 5.52
C VAL A 213 8.15 34.53 6.24
N HIS A 214 8.54 35.80 6.32
CA HIS A 214 9.75 36.25 7.00
C HIS A 214 9.59 37.70 7.47
N ASP A 215 10.44 38.19 8.37
CA ASP A 215 10.27 39.53 8.97
C ASP A 215 11.39 40.51 8.55
N LYS A 216 11.80 40.44 7.29
CA LYS A 216 12.83 41.35 6.77
C LYS A 216 12.17 42.56 6.09
N ASN A 217 12.52 43.77 6.55
CA ASN A 217 12.19 45.04 5.90
C ASN A 217 10.68 45.38 5.79
N ALA A 218 9.88 45.04 6.80
CA ALA A 218 8.43 45.31 6.84
C ALA A 218 7.57 44.55 5.81
N THR A 219 8.17 43.66 5.01
CA THR A 219 7.46 42.71 4.16
C THR A 219 7.36 41.38 4.90
N VAL A 220 6.14 41.01 5.32
CA VAL A 220 5.90 39.78 6.08
C VAL A 220 5.84 38.55 5.18
N VAL A 221 5.46 38.73 3.91
CA VAL A 221 5.16 37.64 2.97
C VAL A 221 5.68 37.98 1.58
N GLU A 222 6.38 37.05 0.96
CA GLU A 222 6.83 37.13 -0.44
C GLU A 222 6.38 35.90 -1.24
N GLU A 223 6.02 36.14 -2.50
CA GLU A 223 5.85 35.09 -3.51
C GLU A 223 7.15 34.95 -4.30
N ARG A 224 7.56 33.70 -4.58
CA ARG A 224 8.82 33.41 -5.26
C ARG A 224 8.64 32.27 -6.25
N LYS A 225 9.38 32.32 -7.34
CA LYS A 225 9.62 31.16 -8.20
C LYS A 225 10.98 30.60 -7.79
N LEU A 226 11.01 29.42 -7.15
CA LEU A 226 12.24 28.85 -6.62
C LEU A 226 13.20 28.41 -7.75
N ASP A 227 14.48 28.28 -7.42
CA ASP A 227 15.50 27.68 -8.28
C ASP A 227 15.87 26.27 -7.78
N GLN A 228 16.69 25.54 -8.54
CA GLN A 228 17.30 24.30 -8.09
C GLN A 228 18.19 24.54 -6.86
N HIS A 229 17.70 24.15 -5.68
CA HIS A 229 18.38 24.37 -4.39
C HIS A 229 18.71 25.84 -4.10
N GLY A 230 18.05 26.78 -4.77
CA GLY A 230 18.29 28.21 -4.66
C GLY A 230 17.05 28.97 -4.21
N PRO A 231 17.22 30.22 -3.73
CA PRO A 231 16.11 31.06 -3.29
C PRO A 231 15.19 31.49 -4.44
N GLY A 232 15.59 31.32 -5.71
CA GLY A 232 14.79 31.79 -6.83
C GLY A 232 14.75 33.31 -6.94
N HIS A 233 13.79 33.81 -7.70
CA HIS A 233 13.46 35.25 -7.77
C HIS A 233 12.09 35.56 -7.14
N VAL A 234 11.95 36.81 -6.70
CA VAL A 234 10.70 37.35 -6.14
C VAL A 234 9.73 37.60 -7.28
N LEU A 235 8.47 37.25 -7.07
CA LEU A 235 7.35 37.49 -7.99
C LEU A 235 6.57 38.75 -7.57
N GLU A 236 5.82 39.31 -8.51
CA GLU A 236 4.83 40.35 -8.20
C GLU A 236 3.74 39.76 -7.28
N SER A 237 3.45 40.44 -6.17
CA SER A 237 2.49 39.93 -5.18
C SER A 237 1.06 39.87 -5.72
N SER A 238 0.50 38.67 -5.78
CA SER A 238 -0.93 38.38 -5.96
C SER A 238 -1.67 38.20 -4.63
N ILE A 239 -0.94 38.09 -3.52
CA ILE A 239 -1.47 37.85 -2.17
C ILE A 239 -1.97 39.12 -1.48
N GLN A 240 -3.09 38.97 -0.76
CA GLN A 240 -3.56 39.90 0.27
C GLN A 240 -3.39 39.27 1.66
N ILE A 241 -2.79 40.00 2.60
CA ILE A 241 -2.66 39.55 3.99
C ILE A 241 -3.96 39.92 4.73
N VAL A 242 -4.73 38.91 5.13
CA VAL A 242 -5.96 39.07 5.92
C VAL A 242 -5.63 39.25 7.40
N SER A 243 -4.71 38.44 7.93
CA SER A 243 -4.22 38.59 9.30
C SER A 243 -2.78 38.10 9.44
N ASN A 244 -2.09 38.62 10.46
CA ASN A 244 -0.75 38.21 10.87
C ASN A 244 -0.65 38.40 12.38
N THR A 245 -0.61 37.31 13.13
CA THR A 245 -0.62 37.31 14.59
C THR A 245 0.47 36.39 15.12
N VAL A 246 1.08 36.77 16.25
CA VAL A 246 2.00 35.91 17.00
C VAL A 246 1.33 35.56 18.33
N ASP A 247 1.24 34.27 18.64
CA ASP A 247 0.68 33.79 19.90
C ASP A 247 1.71 33.85 21.06
N ASP A 248 1.25 33.60 22.29
CA ASP A 248 2.10 33.61 23.48
C ASP A 248 3.15 32.48 23.49
N ASN A 249 2.99 31.46 22.62
CA ASN A 249 3.95 30.39 22.44
C ASN A 249 5.02 30.72 21.40
N GLY A 250 4.98 31.92 20.80
CA GLY A 250 5.92 32.35 19.78
C GLY A 250 5.65 31.74 18.40
N ASN A 251 4.44 31.26 18.11
CA ASN A 251 4.03 30.85 16.77
C ASN A 251 3.39 32.02 16.03
N ARG A 252 3.86 32.28 14.82
CA ARG A 252 3.24 33.24 13.89
C ARG A 252 2.24 32.51 13.01
N THR A 253 0.99 32.99 13.00
CA THR A 253 -0.04 32.59 12.04
C THR A 253 -0.28 33.74 11.07
N VAL A 254 -0.15 33.48 9.78
CA VAL A 254 -0.60 34.38 8.72
C VAL A 254 -1.80 33.78 7.99
N VAL A 255 -2.78 34.61 7.69
CA VAL A 255 -3.92 34.26 6.84
C VAL A 255 -3.85 35.11 5.60
N LEU A 256 -3.79 34.44 4.45
CA LEU A 256 -3.53 35.01 3.15
C LEU A 256 -4.68 34.69 2.21
N THR A 257 -5.02 35.59 1.31
CA THR A 257 -5.93 35.31 0.20
C THR A 257 -5.30 35.67 -1.14
N ARG A 258 -5.60 34.89 -2.18
CA ARG A 258 -5.26 35.23 -3.56
C ARG A 258 -6.24 34.59 -4.55
N PRO A 259 -6.35 35.07 -5.80
CA PRO A 259 -7.13 34.39 -6.82
C PRO A 259 -6.64 32.94 -7.06
N LEU A 260 -7.55 32.02 -7.38
CA LEU A 260 -7.18 30.64 -7.74
C LEU A 260 -6.21 30.60 -8.92
N LYS A 261 -6.44 31.46 -9.91
CA LYS A 261 -5.56 31.64 -11.07
C LYS A 261 -4.31 32.42 -10.71
N GLY A 262 -3.15 31.92 -11.15
CA GLY A 262 -1.86 32.64 -11.10
C GLY A 262 -1.91 33.98 -11.82
N LEU A 263 -1.21 34.99 -11.27
CA LEU A 263 -1.07 36.30 -11.93
C LEU A 263 -0.24 36.18 -13.23
N THR A 264 0.75 35.28 -13.23
CA THR A 264 1.58 34.91 -14.37
C THR A 264 1.76 33.39 -14.41
N ASP A 265 2.38 32.87 -15.46
CA ASP A 265 2.69 31.43 -15.59
C ASP A 265 3.74 30.94 -14.57
N GLU A 266 4.44 31.86 -13.88
CA GLU A 266 5.35 31.52 -12.79
C GLU A 266 4.62 31.37 -11.43
N HIS A 267 3.36 31.79 -11.35
CA HIS A 267 2.51 31.60 -10.18
C HIS A 267 1.77 30.27 -10.26
N TYR A 268 1.59 29.61 -9.12
CA TYR A 268 0.76 28.41 -9.07
C TYR A 268 -0.70 28.75 -9.36
N THR A 269 -1.34 27.98 -10.24
CA THR A 269 -2.78 28.04 -10.50
C THR A 269 -3.45 26.85 -9.83
N PHE A 270 -4.39 27.14 -8.93
CA PHE A 270 -5.26 26.13 -8.31
C PHE A 270 -6.37 25.78 -9.28
N GLU A 271 -6.27 24.62 -9.92
CA GLU A 271 -7.33 24.08 -10.79
C GLU A 271 -8.43 23.47 -9.94
N TYR A 272 -9.45 24.27 -9.62
CA TYR A 272 -10.63 23.84 -8.89
C TYR A 272 -11.88 24.44 -9.51
N ASP A 273 -12.78 23.57 -9.96
CA ASP A 273 -14.09 23.93 -10.49
C ASP A 273 -15.16 23.21 -9.65
N PRO A 274 -16.01 23.94 -8.90
CA PRO A 274 -17.04 23.33 -8.06
C PRO A 274 -18.18 22.72 -8.89
N THR A 275 -18.22 22.97 -10.20
CA THR A 275 -19.24 22.48 -11.13
C THR A 275 -18.85 21.20 -11.85
N THR A 276 -17.56 20.82 -11.84
CA THR A 276 -17.13 19.51 -12.31
C THR A 276 -17.53 18.48 -11.27
N THR A 277 -18.77 18.02 -11.36
CA THR A 277 -19.28 16.84 -10.65
C THR A 277 -18.62 15.61 -11.27
N THR A 278 -17.35 15.36 -10.99
CA THR A 278 -16.80 14.04 -11.28
C THR A 278 -17.30 13.09 -10.21
N ASP A 279 -18.49 12.53 -10.46
CA ASP A 279 -18.77 11.15 -10.11
C ASP A 279 -17.52 10.35 -10.50
N GLU A 280 -16.93 9.64 -9.53
CA GLU A 280 -15.65 8.91 -9.61
C GLU A 280 -14.38 9.77 -9.45
N SER A 281 -13.89 9.80 -8.20
CA SER A 281 -12.47 9.50 -7.92
C SER A 281 -11.38 10.47 -8.40
N SER A 282 -11.65 11.78 -8.47
CA SER A 282 -10.57 12.78 -8.53
C SER A 282 -10.60 13.66 -7.28
N LEU A 283 -10.21 13.11 -6.12
CA LEU A 283 -9.83 13.96 -5.00
C LEU A 283 -8.75 14.92 -5.51
N LEU A 284 -9.04 16.22 -5.52
CA LEU A 284 -8.04 17.21 -5.86
C LEU A 284 -6.87 16.97 -4.91
N SER A 285 -5.69 16.76 -5.49
CA SER A 285 -4.46 16.58 -4.74
C SER A 285 -3.41 17.55 -5.23
N ILE A 286 -2.66 18.11 -4.29
CA ILE A 286 -1.60 19.08 -4.59
C ILE A 286 -0.36 18.69 -3.82
N ASP A 287 0.70 18.36 -4.55
CA ASP A 287 2.01 18.16 -3.95
C ASP A 287 2.56 19.48 -3.43
N ILE A 288 3.14 19.43 -2.23
CA ILE A 288 3.80 20.56 -1.61
C ILE A 288 5.17 20.18 -1.04
N ILE A 289 6.01 21.20 -0.92
CA ILE A 289 7.16 21.20 -0.03
C ILE A 289 6.98 22.30 1.01
N ALA A 290 7.34 22.01 2.25
CA ALA A 290 7.31 22.95 3.36
C ALA A 290 8.71 23.04 3.97
N ALA A 291 9.13 24.25 4.32
CA ALA A 291 10.45 24.49 4.89
C ALA A 291 10.43 25.56 5.97
N ARG A 292 11.37 25.47 6.90
CA ARG A 292 11.64 26.48 7.92
C ARG A 292 13.11 26.85 8.00
N GLY A 293 13.35 28.12 8.24
CA GLY A 293 14.67 28.71 8.41
C GLY A 293 15.33 28.41 9.73
N CYS A 294 16.64 28.68 9.77
CA CYS A 294 17.43 28.73 11.00
C CYS A 294 17.16 30.01 11.82
N ASN A 295 16.71 31.07 11.15
CA ASN A 295 16.53 32.43 11.65
C ASN A 295 15.52 33.17 10.75
N GLU A 296 15.24 34.43 11.07
CA GLU A 296 14.23 35.25 10.37
C GLU A 296 14.62 35.64 8.94
N THR A 297 15.89 35.54 8.55
CA THR A 297 16.32 35.92 7.19
C THR A 297 16.15 34.74 6.23
N PHE A 298 15.35 34.94 5.17
CA PHE A 298 15.20 33.92 4.14
C PHE A 298 16.57 33.51 3.55
N ALA A 299 16.89 32.23 3.71
CA ALA A 299 18.17 31.62 3.41
C ALA A 299 17.99 30.09 3.35
N GLN A 300 19.07 29.32 3.46
CA GLN A 300 18.98 27.87 3.55
C GLN A 300 18.16 27.42 4.78
N HIS A 301 17.27 26.45 4.59
CA HIS A 301 16.42 25.89 5.64
C HIS A 301 17.21 24.95 6.58
N CYS A 302 16.76 24.83 7.84
CA CYS A 302 17.22 23.75 8.74
C CYS A 302 16.20 22.62 8.91
N GLY A 303 14.98 22.81 8.45
CA GLY A 303 13.96 21.78 8.42
C GLY A 303 13.20 21.88 7.10
N HIS A 304 12.95 20.72 6.49
CA HIS A 304 12.13 20.61 5.29
C HIS A 304 11.29 19.33 5.36
N GLY A 305 10.19 19.32 4.62
CA GLY A 305 9.29 18.19 4.45
C GLY A 305 8.57 18.31 3.11
N SER A 306 8.02 17.21 2.64
CA SER A 306 7.24 17.14 1.41
C SER A 306 6.05 16.23 1.63
N THR A 307 4.88 16.63 1.15
CA THR A 307 3.67 15.84 1.28
C THR A 307 2.69 16.17 0.15
N THR A 308 1.62 15.41 0.05
CA THR A 308 0.52 15.65 -0.88
C THR A 308 -0.69 16.08 -0.08
N LEU A 309 -1.22 17.26 -0.39
CA LEU A 309 -2.49 17.72 0.15
C LEU A 309 -3.63 16.96 -0.51
N SER A 310 -4.50 16.35 0.28
CA SER A 310 -5.76 15.77 -0.20
C SER A 310 -6.91 16.69 0.19
N PHE A 311 -7.67 17.14 -0.80
CA PHE A 311 -8.77 18.07 -0.61
C PHE A 311 -10.10 17.35 -0.36
N TYR A 312 -10.85 17.88 0.61
CA TYR A 312 -12.17 17.39 0.99
C TYR A 312 -13.16 18.55 1.01
N GLN A 313 -14.44 18.28 0.79
CA GLN A 313 -15.46 19.33 0.83
C GLN A 313 -15.54 19.97 2.22
N ASN A 314 -15.41 21.29 2.26
CA ASN A 314 -15.38 22.06 3.50
C ASN A 314 -16.76 22.08 4.15
N GLN A 315 -16.81 21.73 5.45
CA GLN A 315 -18.04 21.58 6.24
C GLN A 315 -19.04 20.55 5.69
N VAL A 316 -18.56 19.60 4.87
CA VAL A 316 -19.38 18.52 4.36
C VAL A 316 -18.90 17.20 4.93
N ARG A 317 -19.87 16.35 5.29
CA ARG A 317 -19.64 15.02 5.80
C ARG A 317 -19.09 14.12 4.69
N THR A 318 -17.90 13.58 4.90
CA THR A 318 -17.29 12.57 4.02
C THR A 318 -17.23 11.23 4.76
N PRO A 319 -17.93 10.19 4.30
CA PRO A 319 -17.89 8.87 4.95
C PRO A 319 -16.52 8.21 4.81
N LEU A 320 -16.15 7.41 5.81
CA LEU A 320 -14.91 6.64 5.82
C LEU A 320 -15.21 5.13 5.82
N CYS A 321 -14.46 4.39 5.03
CA CYS A 321 -14.52 2.93 4.96
C CYS A 321 -13.14 2.34 5.23
N ARG A 322 -13.12 1.09 5.69
CA ARG A 322 -11.92 0.27 5.54
C ARG A 322 -11.67 0.06 4.04
N ALA A 323 -10.40 -0.05 3.66
CA ALA A 323 -9.96 -0.23 2.28
C ALA A 323 -9.14 -1.52 2.11
N GLY A 324 -9.18 -2.40 3.12
CA GLY A 324 -8.40 -3.62 3.18
C GLY A 324 -7.22 -3.53 4.14
N ILE A 325 -6.36 -4.54 4.11
CA ILE A 325 -5.25 -4.69 5.05
C ILE A 325 -3.95 -4.75 4.25
N GLN A 326 -2.95 -4.01 4.72
CA GLN A 326 -1.59 -4.09 4.23
C GLN A 326 -0.68 -4.55 5.35
N GLY A 327 0.45 -5.14 5.00
CA GLY A 327 1.41 -5.58 5.99
C GLY A 327 2.65 -6.21 5.40
N THR A 328 3.55 -6.63 6.28
CA THR A 328 4.81 -7.28 5.94
C THR A 328 5.04 -8.53 6.78
N ILE A 329 5.81 -9.46 6.22
CA ILE A 329 6.39 -10.60 6.94
C ILE A 329 7.90 -10.54 6.73
N GLY A 330 8.66 -10.41 7.81
CA GLY A 330 10.12 -10.25 7.73
C GLY A 330 10.54 -9.05 6.89
N GLY A 331 9.75 -7.98 6.89
CA GLY A 331 9.97 -6.78 6.08
C GLY A 331 9.56 -6.91 4.60
N THR A 332 9.10 -8.08 4.15
CA THR A 332 8.58 -8.27 2.78
C THR A 332 7.09 -7.99 2.73
N ALA A 333 6.63 -7.16 1.80
CA ALA A 333 5.22 -6.85 1.62
C ALA A 333 4.37 -8.12 1.40
N PHE A 334 3.21 -8.18 2.03
CA PHE A 334 2.23 -9.24 1.87
C PHE A 334 0.94 -8.66 1.32
N HIS A 335 0.41 -9.27 0.26
CA HIS A 335 -0.82 -8.85 -0.36
C HIS A 335 -1.96 -9.83 -0.04
N ASN A 336 -3.03 -9.32 0.55
CA ASN A 336 -4.21 -10.11 0.93
C ASN A 336 -5.11 -10.50 -0.27
N ASP A 337 -4.86 -9.97 -1.45
CA ASP A 337 -5.56 -10.31 -2.71
C ASP A 337 -4.93 -11.49 -3.46
N ARG A 338 -3.87 -12.11 -2.90
CA ARG A 338 -3.11 -13.19 -3.55
C ARG A 338 -3.90 -14.46 -3.87
N CYS A 339 -5.03 -14.67 -3.19
CA CYS A 339 -5.93 -15.77 -3.49
C CYS A 339 -6.94 -15.36 -4.55
N ALA A 340 -7.06 -16.15 -5.62
CA ALA A 340 -8.04 -15.89 -6.66
C ALA A 340 -9.48 -16.10 -6.15
N ASP A 341 -10.42 -15.32 -6.65
CA ASP A 341 -11.84 -15.53 -6.39
C ASP A 341 -12.38 -16.73 -7.18
N ALA A 342 -13.58 -17.17 -6.81
CA ALA A 342 -14.32 -18.16 -7.59
C ALA A 342 -14.57 -17.63 -9.02
N PRO A 343 -14.49 -18.49 -10.05
CA PRO A 343 -14.34 -19.94 -9.99
C PRO A 343 -12.88 -20.45 -10.01
N ARG A 344 -11.88 -19.56 -9.98
CA ARG A 344 -10.45 -19.95 -10.12
C ARG A 344 -9.89 -20.60 -8.86
N SER A 345 -10.42 -20.29 -7.70
CA SER A 345 -10.08 -20.91 -6.43
C SER A 345 -11.26 -20.83 -5.46
N ASP A 346 -11.25 -21.66 -4.43
CA ASP A 346 -12.18 -21.62 -3.30
C ASP A 346 -11.49 -21.32 -1.97
N LEU A 347 -10.19 -21.02 -1.98
CA LEU A 347 -9.40 -20.76 -0.77
C LEU A 347 -9.97 -19.60 0.06
N LYS A 348 -10.39 -18.51 -0.59
CA LYS A 348 -11.06 -17.38 0.08
C LYS A 348 -12.38 -17.81 0.74
N ARG A 349 -13.22 -18.54 0.01
CA ARG A 349 -14.51 -19.05 0.52
C ARG A 349 -14.34 -20.01 1.70
N GLN A 350 -13.25 -20.78 1.71
CA GLN A 350 -12.91 -21.69 2.80
C GLN A 350 -12.30 -20.99 4.02
N GLY A 351 -12.03 -19.67 3.94
CA GLY A 351 -11.30 -18.95 4.98
C GLY A 351 -9.88 -19.49 5.15
N ASN A 352 -9.22 -19.87 4.05
CA ASN A 352 -7.89 -20.47 4.13
C ASN A 352 -6.87 -19.42 4.66
N PRO A 353 -6.10 -19.74 5.70
CA PRO A 353 -5.16 -18.81 6.32
C PRO A 353 -4.06 -18.30 5.37
N THR A 354 -3.81 -18.97 4.25
CA THR A 354 -2.83 -18.50 3.26
C THR A 354 -3.23 -17.20 2.57
N CYS A 355 -4.50 -16.79 2.65
CA CYS A 355 -5.06 -15.68 1.88
C CYS A 355 -4.93 -14.32 2.59
N SER A 356 -4.78 -14.28 3.91
CA SER A 356 -4.71 -13.05 4.69
C SER A 356 -3.47 -13.04 5.57
N ILE A 357 -2.78 -11.90 5.65
CA ILE A 357 -1.63 -11.73 6.55
C ILE A 357 -2.00 -11.97 8.02
N GLN A 358 -3.23 -11.64 8.42
CA GLN A 358 -3.69 -11.79 9.79
C GLN A 358 -3.63 -13.26 10.22
N ASP A 359 -4.13 -14.13 9.35
CA ASP A 359 -4.25 -15.56 9.60
C ASP A 359 -3.06 -16.36 9.04
N TYR A 360 -2.15 -15.73 8.30
CA TYR A 360 -1.01 -16.43 7.70
C TYR A 360 -0.17 -17.13 8.77
N MET A 361 -0.16 -18.46 8.72
CA MET A 361 0.54 -19.33 9.68
C MET A 361 1.79 -19.97 9.09
N GLY A 362 1.94 -19.98 7.76
CA GLY A 362 3.06 -20.64 7.10
C GLY A 362 2.98 -20.61 5.58
N GLY A 363 4.12 -20.89 4.96
CA GLY A 363 4.34 -20.96 3.52
C GLY A 363 5.54 -20.12 3.08
N LEU A 364 5.62 -19.87 1.76
CA LEU A 364 6.76 -19.19 1.14
C LEU A 364 7.02 -17.78 1.69
N SER A 365 6.00 -17.08 2.19
CA SER A 365 6.18 -15.74 2.76
C SER A 365 6.92 -15.75 4.10
N CYS A 366 7.08 -16.91 4.74
CA CYS A 366 7.83 -17.08 5.98
C CYS A 366 9.16 -17.80 5.77
N CYS A 367 9.56 -18.00 4.50
CA CYS A 367 10.71 -18.81 4.14
C CYS A 367 11.65 -18.02 3.24
N HIS A 368 12.72 -17.48 3.85
CA HIS A 368 13.79 -16.85 3.12
C HIS A 368 15.07 -17.69 3.21
N HIS A 369 15.99 -17.42 2.29
CA HIS A 369 17.27 -18.11 2.28
C HIS A 369 18.00 -17.92 3.62
N LEU A 370 18.41 -19.04 4.24
CA LEU A 370 19.11 -19.08 5.53
C LEU A 370 18.29 -18.63 6.75
N THR A 371 16.97 -18.50 6.62
CA THR A 371 16.10 -18.28 7.78
C THR A 371 15.98 -19.56 8.62
N SER A 372 16.24 -19.44 9.92
CA SER A 372 15.88 -20.49 10.88
C SER A 372 14.39 -20.48 11.13
N LEU A 373 13.73 -21.62 10.95
CA LEU A 373 12.30 -21.80 11.21
C LEU A 373 11.97 -21.97 12.70
N LEU A 374 12.99 -22.00 13.58
CA LEU A 374 12.78 -22.05 15.03
C LEU A 374 12.28 -20.72 15.56
N ASP A 375 11.62 -20.74 16.71
CA ASP A 375 11.21 -19.55 17.43
C ASP A 375 12.43 -18.80 18.02
N LYS A 376 12.25 -17.53 18.33
CA LYS A 376 13.26 -16.55 18.74
C LYS A 376 13.97 -16.98 20.02
N ASP A 377 13.23 -17.62 20.93
CA ASP A 377 13.74 -18.14 22.19
C ASP A 377 14.28 -19.58 22.10
N GLN A 378 14.14 -20.25 20.95
CA GLN A 378 14.79 -21.53 20.71
C GLN A 378 16.23 -21.29 20.25
N GLU A 379 17.17 -21.98 20.88
CA GLU A 379 18.56 -22.02 20.41
C GLU A 379 18.62 -22.58 18.99
N ILE A 380 19.37 -21.93 18.10
CA ILE A 380 19.59 -22.44 16.75
C ILE A 380 20.71 -23.49 16.83
N PRO A 381 20.38 -24.78 16.66
CA PRO A 381 21.38 -25.82 16.69
C PRO A 381 22.19 -25.77 15.38
N TRP A 382 23.50 -25.85 15.51
CA TRP A 382 24.44 -25.98 14.39
C TRP A 382 24.53 -24.74 13.48
N ASN A 383 25.69 -24.11 13.44
CA ASN A 383 25.98 -22.97 12.56
C ASN A 383 26.63 -23.40 11.23
N GLU A 384 26.46 -24.66 10.84
CA GLU A 384 27.12 -25.25 9.66
C GLU A 384 26.12 -25.47 8.52
N PRO A 385 26.43 -25.00 7.30
CA PRO A 385 25.57 -25.20 6.15
C PRO A 385 25.44 -26.68 5.80
N LEU A 386 24.23 -27.12 5.46
CA LEU A 386 23.99 -28.49 4.99
C LEU A 386 24.57 -28.66 3.59
N LYS A 387 25.48 -29.64 3.45
CA LYS A 387 25.95 -30.09 2.14
C LYS A 387 25.08 -31.26 1.69
N TYR A 388 24.37 -31.10 0.58
CA TYR A 388 23.57 -32.16 -0.02
C TYR A 388 23.88 -32.28 -1.52
N ARG A 389 23.39 -33.35 -2.15
CA ARG A 389 23.51 -33.59 -3.59
C ARG A 389 22.13 -33.88 -4.15
N PHE A 390 21.76 -33.18 -5.23
CA PHE A 390 20.59 -33.55 -6.02
C PHE A 390 21.00 -34.52 -7.13
N LYS A 391 20.16 -35.54 -7.36
CA LYS A 391 20.29 -36.45 -8.49
C LYS A 391 18.98 -36.44 -9.27
N PHE A 392 19.02 -35.87 -10.46
CA PHE A 392 17.87 -35.88 -11.38
C PHE A 392 17.99 -37.07 -12.32
N ARG A 393 16.86 -37.71 -12.60
CA ARG A 393 16.75 -38.73 -13.65
C ARG A 393 15.52 -38.42 -14.47
N PHE A 394 15.75 -38.20 -15.76
CA PHE A 394 14.68 -37.96 -16.72
C PHE A 394 14.40 -39.25 -17.46
N TYR A 395 13.14 -39.62 -17.52
CA TYR A 395 12.65 -40.69 -18.38
C TYR A 395 11.81 -40.04 -19.46
N PHE A 396 12.09 -40.33 -20.72
CA PHE A 396 11.35 -39.81 -21.86
C PHE A 396 11.11 -40.93 -22.88
N GLN A 397 10.11 -40.73 -23.72
CA GLN A 397 9.81 -41.58 -24.85
C GLN A 397 9.45 -40.66 -26.03
N GLU A 398 9.89 -41.01 -27.23
CA GLU A 398 9.47 -40.29 -28.44
C GLU A 398 7.96 -40.41 -28.61
N TYR A 399 7.31 -39.28 -28.89
CA TYR A 399 5.88 -39.28 -29.16
C TYR A 399 5.64 -39.74 -30.60
N HIS A 400 4.99 -40.88 -30.75
CA HIS A 400 4.39 -41.29 -32.00
C HIS A 400 2.91 -40.92 -31.98
N GLY A 401 2.50 -39.99 -32.84
CA GLY A 401 1.10 -39.62 -32.99
C GLY A 401 0.26 -40.86 -33.31
N ALA A 402 -1.00 -40.86 -32.87
CA ALA A 402 -1.93 -41.89 -33.31
C ALA A 402 -2.00 -41.84 -34.84
N THR A 403 -1.62 -42.93 -35.50
CA THR A 403 -1.73 -43.04 -36.95
C THR A 403 -3.20 -42.81 -37.30
N ALA A 404 -3.49 -41.81 -38.13
CA ALA A 404 -4.84 -41.61 -38.61
C ALA A 404 -5.26 -42.91 -39.29
N THR A 405 -6.25 -43.60 -38.71
CA THR A 405 -6.85 -44.77 -39.34
C THR A 405 -7.47 -44.27 -40.63
N THR A 406 -6.81 -44.53 -41.76
CA THR A 406 -7.37 -44.29 -43.08
C THR A 406 -8.62 -45.15 -43.16
N SER A 407 -9.79 -44.53 -43.05
CA SER A 407 -11.06 -45.18 -43.36
C SER A 407 -11.07 -45.47 -44.86
N SER A 408 -10.61 -46.66 -45.24
CA SER A 408 -10.83 -47.17 -46.58
C SER A 408 -12.30 -47.61 -46.69
N GLU A 409 -13.11 -46.79 -47.35
CA GLU A 409 -14.32 -47.27 -48.02
C GLU A 409 -13.90 -48.18 -49.18
N SER A 410 -14.36 -49.44 -49.18
CA SER A 410 -15.18 -50.03 -50.25
C SER A 410 -15.34 -51.56 -50.11
N GLU A 411 -16.62 -51.98 -50.03
CA GLU A 411 -17.23 -53.19 -50.64
C GLU A 411 -16.88 -54.59 -50.10
N SER A 412 -17.79 -55.22 -49.34
CA SER A 412 -19.00 -55.96 -49.79
C SER A 412 -19.26 -57.21 -48.92
N ASP A 413 -20.51 -57.27 -48.44
CA ASP A 413 -21.34 -58.42 -48.06
C ASP A 413 -21.03 -59.29 -46.80
N ASP A 414 -22.05 -59.26 -45.93
CA ASP A 414 -22.57 -60.30 -45.02
C ASP A 414 -21.60 -61.02 -44.06
N ASP A 415 -21.62 -60.63 -42.77
CA ASP A 415 -22.19 -61.45 -41.69
C ASP A 415 -22.12 -60.72 -40.32
N LYS A 416 -23.09 -61.01 -39.46
CA LYS A 416 -23.25 -60.51 -38.09
C LYS A 416 -22.08 -60.88 -37.18
N SER A 417 -21.42 -59.89 -36.58
CA SER A 417 -20.96 -59.99 -35.17
C SER A 417 -20.50 -58.63 -34.64
N THR A 418 -21.27 -58.06 -33.73
CA THR A 418 -20.97 -56.79 -33.05
C THR A 418 -19.79 -56.99 -32.09
N THR A 419 -18.57 -56.72 -32.56
CA THR A 419 -17.36 -56.70 -31.71
C THR A 419 -16.87 -55.27 -31.59
N THR A 420 -17.20 -54.62 -30.47
CA THR A 420 -16.71 -53.30 -30.10
C THR A 420 -15.19 -53.37 -29.92
N THR A 421 -14.44 -52.94 -30.94
CA THR A 421 -12.98 -52.86 -30.86
C THR A 421 -12.64 -51.63 -30.01
N THR A 422 -12.37 -51.87 -28.74
CA THR A 422 -11.78 -50.88 -27.84
C THR A 422 -10.36 -50.60 -28.33
N VAL A 423 -10.10 -49.38 -28.78
CA VAL A 423 -8.74 -48.90 -29.02
C VAL A 423 -8.02 -48.95 -27.68
N ALA A 424 -7.08 -49.89 -27.54
CA ALA A 424 -6.27 -50.01 -26.35
C ALA A 424 -5.44 -48.73 -26.18
N ALA A 425 -5.67 -48.00 -25.08
CA ALA A 425 -4.78 -46.94 -24.67
C ALA A 425 -3.36 -47.53 -24.48
N PRO A 426 -2.29 -46.80 -24.86
CA PRO A 426 -0.93 -47.29 -24.68
C PRO A 426 -0.68 -47.67 -23.22
N SER A 427 -0.33 -48.95 -23.01
CA SER A 427 -0.07 -49.53 -21.69
C SER A 427 1.38 -49.25 -21.29
N HIS A 428 1.58 -48.53 -20.17
CA HIS A 428 2.89 -48.27 -19.58
C HIS A 428 3.44 -49.45 -18.75
N GLN A 429 3.02 -50.70 -19.01
CA GLN A 429 3.39 -51.86 -18.19
C GLN A 429 4.86 -52.32 -18.30
N HIS A 430 5.70 -51.68 -19.12
CA HIS A 430 7.09 -52.10 -19.35
C HIS A 430 8.17 -51.07 -18.97
N LEU A 431 7.84 -50.08 -18.14
CA LEU A 431 8.84 -49.22 -17.52
C LEU A 431 9.27 -49.82 -16.17
N THR A 432 10.26 -50.73 -16.20
CA THR A 432 11.03 -51.18 -15.03
C THR A 432 12.43 -50.59 -15.03
#